data_AF-A0A974AWG3-F1
#
_entry.id   AF-A0A974AWG3-F1
#
_cell.length_a   1.000
_cell.length_b   1.000
_cell.length_c   1.000
_cell.angle_alpha   90.00
_cell.angle_beta   90.00
_cell.angle_gamma   90.00
#
_symmetry.space_group_name_H-M   'P 1'
#
loop_
_entity.id
_entity.type
_entity.pdbx_description
1 polymer ?
#
loop_
_entity_poly.entity_id
_entity_poly.type
_entity_poly.pdbx_seq_one_letter_code
_entity_poly.pdbx_strand_id
1 'polypeptide(L)'
;MLDLSNPAFRAVFDRFMARLIENGDRLRHLEGAIAPDAAEVFAEIRLIVHRLAGSAGTFGFAHLGATAKRLDSLLSRGDCDPELVRALVRQLLAAIDGGEETTRV
;
A
#
# COMPACT_ATOMS: atom_id res chain seq x y z
N MET A 1 17.27 -14.42 1.70
CA MET A 1 17.11 -14.70 0.26
C MET A 1 15.77 -15.39 0.08
N LEU A 2 14.81 -14.75 -0.58
CA LEU A 2 13.47 -15.32 -0.80
C LEU A 2 13.59 -16.41 -1.88
N ASP A 3 13.31 -17.66 -1.55
CA ASP A 3 13.43 -18.77 -2.51
C ASP A 3 12.15 -18.92 -3.33
N LEU A 4 12.12 -18.24 -4.49
CA LEU A 4 11.03 -18.33 -5.46
C LEU A 4 11.00 -19.67 -6.21
N SER A 5 11.99 -20.55 -6.01
CA SER A 5 12.00 -21.91 -6.55
C SER A 5 11.04 -22.84 -5.81
N ASN A 6 10.62 -22.46 -4.59
CA ASN A 6 9.60 -23.19 -3.85
C ASN A 6 8.20 -22.83 -4.38
N PRO A 7 7.44 -23.81 -4.93
CA PRO A 7 6.14 -23.54 -5.55
C PRO A 7 5.09 -23.01 -4.57
N ALA A 8 5.16 -23.41 -3.30
CA ALA A 8 4.25 -22.88 -2.28
C ALA A 8 4.53 -21.40 -1.99
N PHE A 9 5.81 -21.02 -1.89
CA PHE A 9 6.21 -19.63 -1.71
C PHE A 9 5.86 -18.78 -2.93
N ARG A 10 6.10 -19.32 -4.14
CA ARG A 10 5.77 -18.67 -5.40
C ARG A 10 4.27 -18.36 -5.51
N ALA A 11 3.40 -19.32 -5.16
CA ALA A 11 1.95 -19.10 -5.20
C ALA A 11 1.49 -17.99 -4.23
N VAL A 12 2.12 -17.88 -3.05
CA VAL A 12 1.82 -16.81 -2.08
C VAL A 12 2.31 -15.46 -2.61
N PHE A 13 3.50 -15.42 -3.20
CA PHE A 13 4.06 -14.21 -3.81
C PHE A 13 3.21 -13.72 -4.99
N ASP A 14 2.81 -14.62 -5.91
CA ASP A 14 1.97 -14.27 -7.05
C ASP A 14 0.61 -13.71 -6.59
N ARG A 15 0.01 -14.30 -5.54
CA ARG A 15 -1.22 -13.77 -4.93
C ARG A 15 -0.99 -12.40 -4.28
N PHE A 16 0.16 -12.18 -3.66
CA PHE A 16 0.52 -10.86 -3.12
C PHE A 16 0.62 -9.82 -4.24
N MET A 17 1.30 -10.14 -5.35
CA MET A 17 1.45 -9.24 -6.50
C MET A 17 0.10 -8.93 -7.15
N ALA A 18 -0.77 -9.93 -7.35
CA ALA A 18 -2.12 -9.71 -7.87
C ALA A 18 -2.91 -8.74 -6.97
N ARG A 19 -2.87 -8.96 -5.65
CA ARG A 19 -3.51 -8.05 -4.69
C ARG A 19 -2.88 -6.67 -4.67
N LEU A 20 -1.57 -6.55 -4.88
CA LEU A 20 -0.89 -5.26 -4.92
C LEU A 20 -1.40 -4.41 -6.08
N ILE A 21 -1.61 -5.02 -7.24
CA ILE A 21 -2.20 -4.39 -8.43
C ILE A 21 -3.65 -3.97 -8.14
N GLU A 22 -4.49 -4.88 -7.64
CA GLU A 22 -5.89 -4.59 -7.29
C GLU A 22 -6.00 -3.44 -6.27
N ASN A 23 -5.14 -3.45 -5.25
CA ASN A 23 -5.08 -2.39 -4.25
C ASN A 23 -4.62 -1.05 -4.86
N GLY A 24 -3.68 -1.07 -5.80
CA GLY A 24 -3.23 0.11 -6.54
C GLY A 24 -4.37 0.75 -7.32
N ASP A 25 -5.13 -0.04 -8.09
CA ASP A 25 -6.29 0.46 -8.83
C ASP A 25 -7.37 1.00 -7.90
N ARG A 26 -7.61 0.32 -6.78
CA ARG A 26 -8.57 0.79 -5.79
C ARG A 26 -8.14 2.09 -5.13
N LEU A 27 -6.85 2.23 -4.79
CA LEU A 27 -6.29 3.46 -4.22
C LEU A 27 -6.36 4.63 -5.20
N ARG A 28 -6.16 4.42 -6.50
CA ARG A 28 -6.35 5.47 -7.53
C ARG A 28 -7.79 5.97 -7.57
N HIS A 29 -8.75 5.05 -7.53
CA HIS A 29 -10.16 5.41 -7.48
C HIS A 29 -10.49 6.21 -6.21
N LEU A 30 -9.98 5.77 -5.05
CA LEU A 30 -10.21 6.43 -3.77
C LEU A 30 -9.51 7.80 -3.69
N GLU A 31 -8.33 7.95 -4.30
CA GLU A 31 -7.61 9.23 -4.36
C GLU A 31 -8.47 10.33 -4.99
N GLY A 32 -9.16 10.03 -6.09
CA GLY A 32 -10.10 10.96 -6.74
C GLY A 32 -11.33 11.31 -5.89
N ALA A 33 -11.67 10.48 -4.90
CA ALA A 33 -12.82 10.65 -4.01
C ALA A 33 -12.46 11.29 -2.65
N ILE A 34 -11.18 11.60 -2.40
CA ILE A 34 -10.75 12.27 -1.16
C ILE A 34 -11.37 13.67 -1.08
N ALA A 35 -12.14 13.91 -0.03
CA ALA A 35 -12.76 15.20 0.32
C ALA A 35 -12.82 15.36 1.85
N PRO A 36 -13.00 16.58 2.39
CA PRO A 36 -13.04 16.84 3.84
C PRO A 36 -13.98 15.92 4.64
N ASP A 37 -15.16 15.60 4.09
CA ASP A 37 -16.18 14.80 4.78
C ASP A 37 -16.25 13.34 4.28
N ALA A 38 -15.21 12.85 3.60
CA ALA A 38 -15.19 11.53 2.98
C ALA A 38 -14.74 10.42 3.96
N ALA A 39 -15.41 10.30 5.11
CA ALA A 39 -15.05 9.34 6.17
C ALA A 39 -14.98 7.88 5.68
N GLU A 40 -15.90 7.47 4.80
CA GLU A 40 -15.91 6.14 4.20
C GLU A 40 -14.68 5.90 3.30
N VAL A 41 -14.27 6.91 2.53
CA VAL A 41 -13.07 6.86 1.69
C VAL A 41 -11.82 6.68 2.56
N PHE A 42 -11.72 7.43 3.66
CA PHE A 42 -10.61 7.30 4.61
C PHE A 42 -10.58 5.93 5.30
N ALA A 43 -11.74 5.39 5.68
CA ALA A 43 -11.85 4.06 6.27
C ALA A 43 -11.39 2.97 5.28
N GLU A 44 -11.76 3.11 4.00
CA GLU A 44 -11.38 2.16 2.97
C GLU A 44 -9.88 2.23 2.64
N ILE A 45 -9.32 3.44 2.50
CA ILE A 45 -7.87 3.63 2.34
C ILE A 45 -7.14 2.97 3.51
N ARG A 46 -7.59 3.18 4.76
CA ARG A 46 -7.01 2.57 5.96
C ARG A 46 -6.96 1.05 5.88
N LEU A 47 -8.07 0.41 5.48
CA LEU A 47 -8.14 -1.05 5.34
C LEU A 47 -7.12 -1.59 4.33
N ILE A 48 -6.91 -0.89 3.23
CA ILE A 48 -5.93 -1.27 2.20
C ILE A 48 -4.51 -1.13 2.76
N VAL A 49 -4.18 0.04 3.33
CA VAL A 49 -2.81 0.31 3.79
C VAL A 49 -2.41 -0.52 5.00
N HIS A 50 -3.35 -0.85 5.88
CA HIS A 50 -3.13 -1.76 7.00
C HIS A 50 -2.66 -3.15 6.51
N ARG A 51 -3.34 -3.70 5.50
CA ARG A 51 -2.98 -4.99 4.90
C ARG A 51 -1.64 -4.93 4.14
N LEU A 52 -1.39 -3.83 3.42
CA LEU A 52 -0.14 -3.61 2.70
C LEU A 52 1.03 -3.50 3.67
N ALA A 53 0.90 -2.74 4.76
CA ALA A 53 1.95 -2.59 5.76
C ALA A 53 2.34 -3.94 6.39
N GLY A 54 1.37 -4.82 6.65
CA GLY A 54 1.62 -6.15 7.21
C GLY A 54 2.26 -7.14 6.23
N SER A 55 1.99 -7.02 4.92
CA SER A 55 2.45 -7.98 3.91
C SER A 55 3.73 -7.54 3.18
N ALA A 56 3.94 -6.24 2.99
CA ALA A 56 5.10 -5.69 2.29
C ALA A 56 6.44 -6.05 2.96
N GLY A 57 6.48 -6.10 4.29
CA GLY A 57 7.66 -6.48 5.06
C GLY A 57 8.12 -7.94 4.82
N THR A 58 7.17 -8.84 4.56
CA THR A 58 7.45 -10.26 4.31
C THR A 58 8.15 -10.50 2.97
N PHE A 59 7.87 -9.66 1.97
CA PHE A 59 8.37 -9.84 0.60
C PHE A 59 9.49 -8.86 0.21
N GLY A 60 10.01 -8.07 1.16
CA GLY A 60 11.13 -7.16 0.92
C GLY A 60 10.78 -5.79 0.37
N PHE A 61 9.49 -5.42 0.32
CA PHE A 61 9.05 -4.10 -0.13
C PHE A 61 9.15 -3.07 1.00
N ALA A 62 10.37 -2.78 1.45
CA ALA A 62 10.61 -1.93 2.63
C ALA A 62 10.03 -0.51 2.46
N HIS A 63 10.22 0.11 1.30
CA HIS A 63 9.71 1.45 1.03
C HIS A 63 8.17 1.49 0.98
N LEU A 64 7.56 0.55 0.24
CA LEU A 64 6.11 0.39 0.18
C LEU A 64 5.52 0.18 1.59
N GLY A 65 6.11 -0.73 2.38
CA GLY A 65 5.68 -1.03 3.74
C GLY A 65 5.79 0.17 4.68
N ALA A 66 6.87 0.95 4.58
CA ALA A 66 7.05 2.16 5.37
C ALA A 66 5.99 3.23 5.04
N THR A 67 5.73 3.48 3.75
CA THR A 67 4.72 4.44 3.29
C THR A 67 3.31 4.00 3.69
N ALA A 68 2.98 2.73 3.51
CA ALA A 68 1.70 2.16 3.96
C ALA A 68 1.51 2.29 5.47
N LYS A 69 2.54 2.00 6.26
CA LYS A 69 2.51 2.11 7.73
C LYS A 69 2.32 3.56 8.20
N ARG A 70 2.96 4.52 7.52
CA ARG A 70 2.78 5.95 7.81
C ARG A 70 1.34 6.39 7.58
N LEU A 71 0.76 5.99 6.45
CA LEU A 71 -0.63 6.29 6.11
C LEU A 71 -1.63 5.60 7.07
N ASP A 72 -1.39 4.33 7.42
CA ASP A 72 -2.21 3.61 8.42
C ASP A 72 -2.19 4.31 9.79
N SER A 73 -1.01 4.76 10.23
CA SER A 73 -0.83 5.44 11.51
C SER A 73 -1.54 6.78 11.56
N LEU A 74 -1.52 7.53 10.45
CA LEU A 74 -2.18 8.81 10.30
C LEU A 74 -3.71 8.65 10.37
N LEU A 75 -4.26 7.74 9.55
CA LEU A 75 -5.70 7.47 9.52
C LEU A 75 -6.21 6.84 10.83
N SER A 76 -5.38 6.06 11.51
CA SER A 76 -5.73 5.47 12.81
C SER A 76 -5.85 6.49 13.94
N ARG A 77 -5.20 7.66 13.82
CA ARG A 77 -5.29 8.76 14.79
C ARG A 77 -6.49 9.68 14.55
N GLY A 78 -7.21 9.48 13.45
CA GLY A 78 -8.28 10.38 13.03
C GLY A 78 -7.78 11.66 12.35
N ASP A 79 -6.49 11.71 12.00
CA ASP A 79 -5.94 12.79 11.18
C ASP A 79 -6.43 12.62 9.73
N CYS A 80 -7.58 13.23 9.43
CA CYS A 80 -8.25 13.12 8.14
C CYS A 80 -8.02 14.35 7.25
N ASP A 81 -6.85 15.00 7.36
CA ASP A 81 -6.48 16.10 6.46
C ASP A 81 -6.44 15.57 5.00
N PRO A 82 -7.39 16.01 4.14
CA PRO A 82 -7.51 15.46 2.78
C PRO A 82 -6.25 15.65 1.93
N GLU A 83 -5.55 16.76 2.09
CA GLU A 83 -4.36 17.06 1.28
C GLU A 83 -3.18 16.19 1.70
N LEU A 84 -3.01 15.99 3.01
CA LEU A 84 -1.97 15.12 3.55
C LEU A 84 -2.24 13.65 3.21
N VAL A 85 -3.50 13.19 3.36
CA VAL A 85 -3.90 11.83 2.97
C VAL A 85 -3.67 11.62 1.48
N ARG A 86 -4.08 12.57 0.62
CA ARG A 86 -3.86 12.53 -0.83
C ARG A 86 -2.38 12.43 -1.17
N ALA A 87 -1.54 13.25 -0.56
CA ALA A 87 -0.10 13.23 -0.78
C ALA A 87 0.52 11.86 -0.44
N LEU A 88 0.12 11.26 0.69
CA LEU A 88 0.60 9.94 1.11
C LEU A 88 0.07 8.81 0.22
N VAL A 89 -1.19 8.87 -0.23
CA VAL A 89 -1.76 7.92 -1.19
C VAL A 89 -0.99 7.98 -2.52
N ARG A 90 -0.66 9.17 -3.01
CA ARG A 90 0.16 9.33 -4.23
C ARG A 90 1.58 8.78 -4.06
N GLN A 91 2.21 8.99 -2.90
CA GLN A 91 3.50 8.36 -2.59
C GLN A 91 3.41 6.84 -2.58
N LEU A 92 2.32 6.29 -2.01
CA LEU A 92 2.10 4.86 -1.98
C LEU A 92 1.89 4.29 -3.38
N LEU A 93 1.08 4.96 -4.22
CA LEU A 93 0.87 4.59 -5.62
C LEU A 93 2.18 4.63 -6.42
N ALA A 94 3.00 5.65 -6.23
CA ALA A 94 4.32 5.73 -6.84
C ALA A 94 5.24 4.57 -6.39
N ALA A 95 5.14 4.14 -5.13
CA ALA A 95 5.89 2.99 -4.63
C ALA A 95 5.36 1.64 -5.16
N ILE A 96 4.07 1.55 -5.49
CA ILE A 96 3.46 0.40 -6.17
C ILE A 96 3.92 0.34 -7.63
N ASP A 97 3.88 1.48 -8.32
CA ASP A 97 4.21 1.58 -9.74
C ASP A 97 5.72 1.50 -10.00
N GLY A 98 6.53 2.06 -9.11
CA GLY A 98 7.99 2.05 -9.17
C GLY A 98 8.62 0.75 -8.67
N GLY A 99 7.90 -0.37 -8.72
CA GLY A 99 8.23 -1.66 -8.12
C GLY A 99 9.53 -2.36 -8.57
N GLU A 100 10.57 -1.63 -9.02
CA GLU A 100 11.79 -2.22 -9.58
C GLU A 100 13.14 -1.75 -8.98
N GLU A 101 13.22 -0.72 -8.12
CA GLU A 101 14.54 -0.11 -7.85
C GLU A 101 15.21 -0.39 -6.49
N THR A 102 14.82 -1.42 -5.74
CA THR A 102 15.56 -1.74 -4.50
C THR A 102 15.63 -3.23 -4.19
N THR A 103 16.54 -3.93 -4.86
CA THR A 103 17.55 -4.83 -4.25
C THR A 103 18.58 -5.21 -5.34
N ARG A 104 19.50 -4.30 -5.62
CA ARG A 104 20.87 -4.64 -6.07
C ARG A 104 21.80 -4.23 -4.94
N VAL A 105 22.02 -5.14 -4.00
CA VAL A 105 23.20 -5.18 -3.12
C VAL A 105 23.64 -6.63 -3.03
#